data_AF-A0A929AQ26-F1
#
_entry.id   AF-A0A929AQ26-F1
#
_cell.length_a   1.000
_cell.length_b   1.000
_cell.length_c   1.000
_cell.angle_alpha   90.00
_cell.angle_beta   90.00
_cell.angle_gamma   90.00
#
_symmetry.space_group_name_H-M   'P 1'
#
loop_
_entity.id
_entity.type
_entity.pdbx_description
1 polymer ?
#
loop_
_entity_poly.entity_id
_entity_poly.type
_entity_poly.pdbx_seq_one_letter_code
_entity_poly.pdbx_strand_id
1 'polypeptide(L)'
;MKEVVQAAYQKRIASLLVAVNHQHWGGFDPQTNTVQLHEQKQAGDEDLLDFAAVHTILNGGTVYAVEPERVPAESSVAAVLPY
;
A
#
# COMPACT_ATOMS: atom_id res chain seq x y z
N MET A 1 7.08 0.82 -1.01
CA MET A 1 5.86 0.30 -1.66
C MET A 1 5.72 -1.23 -1.57
N LYS A 2 6.68 -2.02 -2.07
CA LYS A 2 6.58 -3.50 -2.08
C LYS A 2 6.30 -4.11 -0.71
N GLU A 3 7.07 -3.71 0.31
CA GLU A 3 6.91 -4.20 1.68
C GLU A 3 5.54 -3.86 2.28
N VAL A 4 4.99 -2.70 1.94
CA VAL A 4 3.68 -2.25 2.44
C VAL A 4 2.57 -3.11 1.86
N VAL A 5 2.58 -3.37 0.55
CA VAL A 5 1.59 -4.24 -0.11
C VAL A 5 1.65 -5.65 0.48
N GLN A 6 2.85 -6.20 0.65
CA GLN A 6 3.04 -7.52 1.24
C GLN A 6 2.56 -7.57 2.70
N ALA A 7 2.91 -6.57 3.51
CA ALA A 7 2.49 -6.50 4.91
C ALA A 7 0.98 -6.30 5.06
N ALA A 8 0.36 -5.49 4.18
CA ALA A 8 -1.08 -5.28 4.14
C ALA A 8 -1.79 -6.61 3.86
N TYR A 9 -1.34 -7.35 2.87
CA TYR A 9 -1.90 -8.67 2.54
C TYR A 9 -1.72 -9.69 3.69
N GLN A 10 -0.55 -9.70 4.33
CA GLN A 10 -0.21 -10.62 5.43
C GLN A 10 -0.88 -10.27 6.78
N LYS A 11 -1.78 -9.27 6.84
CA LYS A 11 -2.42 -8.79 8.07
C LYS A 11 -1.44 -8.26 9.11
N ARG A 12 -0.31 -7.71 8.66
CA ARG A 12 0.78 -7.24 9.53
C ARG A 12 0.77 -5.72 9.71
N ILE A 13 -0.21 -5.01 9.19
CA ILE A 13 -0.31 -3.55 9.33
C ILE A 13 -1.37 -3.21 10.36
N ALA A 14 -0.97 -2.51 11.42
CA ALA A 14 -1.89 -1.96 12.41
C ALA A 14 -2.43 -0.60 11.96
N SER A 15 -1.58 0.24 11.38
CA SER A 15 -1.99 1.53 10.82
C SER A 15 -1.22 1.86 9.54
N LEU A 16 -1.92 2.31 8.50
CA LEU A 16 -1.36 2.69 7.22
C LEU A 16 -1.58 4.19 6.99
N LEU A 17 -0.53 4.92 6.65
CA LEU A 17 -0.60 6.30 6.15
C LEU A 17 -0.40 6.27 4.64
N VAL A 18 -1.35 6.81 3.89
CA VAL A 18 -1.35 6.84 2.42
C VAL A 18 -1.46 8.28 1.93
N ALA A 19 -0.57 8.66 1.01
CA ALA A 19 -0.63 9.96 0.36
C ALA A 19 -1.85 10.03 -0.57
N VAL A 20 -2.73 11.00 -0.33
CA VAL A 20 -3.85 11.27 -1.24
C VAL A 20 -3.35 11.78 -2.59
N ASN A 21 -4.11 11.50 -3.66
CA ASN A 21 -3.78 11.89 -5.05
C ASN A 21 -2.47 11.31 -5.59
N HIS A 22 -1.91 10.28 -4.94
CA HIS A 22 -0.81 9.51 -5.48
C HIS A 22 -1.30 8.13 -5.87
N GLN A 23 -0.84 7.62 -7.00
CA GLN A 23 -1.19 6.29 -7.49
C GLN A 23 0.09 5.51 -7.76
N HIS A 24 0.08 4.23 -7.43
CA HIS A 24 1.16 3.33 -7.80
C HIS A 24 0.57 2.18 -8.58
N TRP A 25 0.85 2.17 -9.88
CA TRP A 25 0.38 1.11 -10.76
C TRP A 25 1.26 -0.12 -10.61
N GLY A 26 0.63 -1.29 -10.66
CA GLY A 26 1.35 -2.54 -10.62
C GLY A 26 0.45 -3.73 -10.35
N GLY A 27 1.08 -4.84 -10.00
CA GLY A 27 0.40 -6.09 -9.69
C GLY A 27 0.99 -6.75 -8.46
N PHE A 28 0.13 -7.41 -7.68
CA PHE A 28 0.52 -8.24 -6.56
C PHE A 28 0.15 -9.70 -6.84
N ASP A 29 1.14 -10.58 -6.77
CA ASP A 29 0.92 -12.03 -6.86
C ASP A 29 0.93 -12.63 -5.45
N PRO A 30 -0.24 -13.07 -4.92
CA PRO A 30 -0.34 -13.68 -3.61
C PRO A 30 0.29 -15.07 -3.51
N GLN A 31 0.51 -15.78 -4.62
CA GLN A 31 1.14 -17.11 -4.63
C GLN A 31 2.64 -17.01 -4.44
N THR A 32 3.27 -16.05 -5.11
CA THR A 32 4.72 -15.79 -5.00
C THR A 32 5.08 -14.71 -3.99
N ASN A 33 4.06 -14.03 -3.44
CA ASN A 33 4.21 -12.85 -2.58
C ASN A 33 5.07 -11.76 -3.25
N THR A 34 4.92 -11.57 -4.57
CA THR A 34 5.75 -10.63 -5.36
C THR A 34 4.93 -9.40 -5.73
N VAL A 35 5.54 -8.22 -5.56
CA VAL A 35 4.96 -6.93 -5.99
C VAL A 35 5.72 -6.41 -7.20
N GLN A 36 5.01 -6.21 -8.29
CA GLN A 36 5.49 -5.61 -9.52
C GLN A 36 5.03 -4.16 -9.53
N LEU A 37 5.97 -3.23 -9.72
CA LEU A 37 5.70 -1.79 -9.79
C LEU A 37 5.90 -1.36 -11.23
N HIS A 38 4.93 -0.60 -11.76
CA HIS A 38 4.99 -0.02 -13.08
C HIS A 38 4.92 1.50 -12.98
N GLU A 39 5.78 2.18 -13.74
CA GLU A 39 5.80 3.65 -13.78
C GLU A 39 4.54 4.23 -14.44
N GLN A 40 3.92 3.47 -15.34
CA GLN A 40 2.70 3.83 -16.05
C GLN A 40 1.69 2.69 -15.94
N LYS A 41 0.41 3.06 -15.94
CA LYS A 41 -0.70 2.10 -15.90
C LYS A 41 -0.67 1.18 -17.12
N GLN A 42 -0.55 -0.11 -16.89
CA GLN A 42 -0.69 -1.16 -17.91
C GLN A 42 -2.06 -1.84 -17.82
N ALA A 43 -2.40 -2.62 -18.86
CA ALA A 43 -3.64 -3.39 -18.87
C ALA A 43 -3.57 -4.48 -17.78
N GLY A 44 -4.52 -4.44 -16.85
CA GLY A 44 -4.54 -5.36 -15.69
C GLY A 44 -3.83 -4.84 -14.44
N ASP A 45 -3.20 -3.65 -14.51
CA ASP A 45 -2.62 -3.04 -13.33
C ASP A 45 -3.70 -2.52 -12.38
N GLU A 46 -3.44 -2.73 -11.09
CA GLU A 46 -4.22 -2.23 -9.98
C GLU A 46 -3.48 -1.09 -9.30
N ASP A 47 -4.21 -0.27 -8.56
CA ASP A 47 -3.60 0.74 -7.71
C ASP A 47 -3.13 0.07 -6.42
N LEU A 48 -1.82 -0.08 -6.28
CA LEU A 48 -1.22 -0.76 -5.13
C LEU A 48 -1.40 0.03 -3.83
N LEU A 49 -1.61 1.35 -3.88
CA LEU A 49 -1.95 2.13 -2.70
C LEU A 49 -3.36 1.81 -2.23
N ASP A 50 -4.30 1.73 -3.17
CA ASP A 50 -5.69 1.34 -2.90
C ASP A 50 -5.76 -0.10 -2.40
N PHE A 51 -5.04 -1.02 -3.04
CA PHE A 51 -4.90 -2.41 -2.60
C PHE A 51 -4.41 -2.49 -1.14
N ALA A 52 -3.34 -1.77 -0.80
CA ALA A 52 -2.81 -1.77 0.56
C ALA A 52 -3.81 -1.18 1.57
N ALA A 53 -4.53 -0.12 1.20
CA ALA A 53 -5.56 0.49 2.04
C ALA A 53 -6.73 -0.47 2.28
N VAL A 54 -7.28 -1.06 1.22
CA VAL A 54 -8.39 -2.02 1.30
C VAL A 54 -8.00 -3.22 2.15
N HIS A 55 -6.85 -3.83 1.89
CA HIS A 55 -6.39 -4.98 2.68
C HIS A 55 -6.12 -4.62 4.14
N THR A 56 -5.61 -3.42 4.43
CA THR A 56 -5.43 -2.96 5.82
C THR A 56 -6.77 -2.86 6.54
N ILE A 57 -7.79 -2.25 5.91
CA ILE A 57 -9.14 -2.15 6.48
C ILE A 57 -9.76 -3.54 6.67
N LEU A 58 -9.68 -4.40 5.66
CA LEU A 58 -10.21 -5.77 5.72
C LEU A 58 -9.55 -6.61 6.82
N ASN A 59 -8.30 -6.32 7.13
CA ASN A 59 -7.54 -7.00 8.17
C ASN A 59 -7.71 -6.37 9.57
N GLY A 60 -8.58 -5.36 9.71
CA GLY A 60 -8.86 -4.70 10.98
C GLY A 60 -7.85 -3.62 11.38
N GLY A 61 -6.96 -3.23 10.47
CA GLY A 61 -6.08 -2.08 10.65
C GLY A 61 -6.79 -0.75 10.33
N THR A 62 -6.13 0.36 10.68
CA THR A 62 -6.63 1.71 10.40
C THR A 62 -5.89 2.34 9.23
N VAL A 63 -6.59 3.03 8.33
CA VAL A 63 -5.99 3.75 7.20
C VAL A 63 -6.18 5.25 7.38
N TYR A 64 -5.10 6.00 7.22
CA TYR A 64 -5.07 7.45 7.29
C TYR A 64 -4.65 8.01 5.93
N ALA A 65 -5.61 8.60 5.23
CA ALA A 65 -5.36 9.35 4.01
C ALA A 65 -4.83 10.75 4.37
N VAL A 66 -3.59 11.05 4.01
CA VAL A 66 -2.92 12.32 4.35
C VAL A 66 -2.32 12.96 3.11
N GLU A 67 -2.08 14.27 3.16
CA GLU A 67 -1.32 14.95 2.11
C GLU A 67 0.11 14.39 2.03
N PRO A 68 0.73 14.32 0.83
CA PRO A 68 2.06 13.74 0.65
C PRO A 68 3.13 14.39 1.54
N GLU A 69 2.99 15.68 1.84
CA GLU A 69 3.88 16.44 2.74
C GLU A 69 3.81 15.98 4.20
N ARG A 70 2.76 15.24 4.56
CA ARG A 70 2.52 14.73 5.92
C ARG A 70 2.89 13.25 6.07
N VAL A 71 3.28 12.57 4.99
CA VAL A 71 3.80 11.21 5.09
C VAL A 71 5.25 11.29 5.59
N PRO A 72 5.59 10.65 6.73
CA PRO A 72 6.96 10.59 7.19
C PRO A 72 7.81 9.77 6.21
N ALA A 73 9.02 10.26 5.93
CA ALA A 73 9.90 9.85 4.82
C ALA A 73 9.39 10.33 3.44
N GLU A 74 10.31 10.58 2.50
CA GLU A 74 10.05 11.04 1.12
C GLU A 74 9.32 9.98 0.24
N SER A 75 8.37 9.26 0.82
CA SER A 75 7.64 8.15 0.22
C SER A 75 6.14 8.45 0.26
N SER A 76 5.40 7.97 -0.73
CA SER A 76 3.94 8.19 -0.81
C SER A 76 3.12 7.30 0.14
N VAL A 77 3.77 6.47 0.97
CA VAL A 77 3.12 5.55 1.91
C VAL A 77 4.02 5.19 3.08
N ALA A 78 3.45 5.08 4.27
CA ALA A 78 4.12 4.58 5.46
C ALA A 78 3.20 3.61 6.22
N ALA A 79 3.77 2.52 6.74
CA ALA A 79 3.02 1.51 7.49
C ALA A 79 3.60 1.34 8.90
N VAL A 80 2.70 1.24 9.87
CA VAL A 80 3.01 0.92 11.26
C VAL A 80 2.61 -0.54 11.50
N LEU A 81 3.61 -1.35 11.87
CA LEU A 81 3.42 -2.76 12.21
C LEU A 81 3.07 -2.88 13.71
N PRO A 82 2.25 -3.86 14.11
CA PRO A 82 2.04 -4.16 15.51
C PRO A 82 3.34 -4.70 16.15
N TYR A 83 3.50 -4.46 17.46
CA TYR A 83 4.59 -4.98 18.27
C TYR A 83 4.42 -6.48 18.56
#